data_AF-A0A8J1XW44-F1
#
_entry.id   AF-A0A8J1XW44-F1
#
_cell.length_a   1.000
_cell.length_b   1.000
_cell.length_c   1.000
_cell.angle_alpha   90.00
_cell.angle_beta   90.00
_cell.angle_gamma   90.00
#
_symmetry.space_group_name_H-M   'P 1'
#
loop_
_entity.id
_entity.type
_entity.pdbx_description
1 polymer ?
#
loop_
_entity_poly.entity_id
_entity_poly.type
_entity_poly.pdbx_seq_one_letter_code
_entity_poly.pdbx_strand_id
1 'polypeptide(L)'
;MDDIKHQLADKGWVIIENALDHEDCDRYVAKYNQWLKHVEQVNGGFPHNYKSLITEYRSGHMEASWEIRLKIKDSFAKIWETDKLLTSFDIPAIGSPPEDGSTEFYTEGSHWLHCDQSAERIGLHCYQGAVYLETADEDDWCFHALEGSHFYHSEFYEAHPEHIEPSIKQTHCDLADRPSDIAWYKNKGAVEKRIAVPKGGLLLWDSRLIHANALPKKDRKNPGRWRYILIVAMAPAIWIDENDLATKRDAYEKINNTGHWPSEGIEVYPPGEHTTNNNTISELPGVAQTHEAKQLAGVVPYDFNDGQPCGPDWKPEWKRYAVSCRKWDNECTEPKQPNPQAMPS
;
A
#
# COMPACT_ATOMS: atom_id res chain seq x y z
N MET A 1 21.23 5.65 -9.51
CA MET A 1 20.26 6.53 -8.84
C MET A 1 19.46 7.30 -9.88
N ASP A 2 20.14 7.94 -10.82
CA ASP A 2 19.51 8.57 -12.00
C ASP A 2 18.58 7.61 -12.75
N ASP A 3 19.00 6.35 -12.91
CA ASP A 3 18.17 5.33 -13.56
C ASP A 3 16.86 5.02 -12.79
N ILE A 4 16.88 4.97 -11.45
CA ILE A 4 15.68 4.72 -10.64
C ILE A 4 14.67 5.86 -10.79
N LYS A 5 15.14 7.11 -10.64
CA LYS A 5 14.29 8.30 -10.80
C LYS A 5 13.79 8.44 -12.23
N HIS A 6 14.62 8.13 -13.22
CA HIS A 6 14.25 8.14 -14.62
C HIS A 6 13.16 7.11 -14.93
N GLN A 7 13.28 5.88 -14.43
CA GLN A 7 12.25 4.85 -14.60
C GLN A 7 10.94 5.22 -13.91
N LEU A 8 10.99 5.76 -12.69
CA LEU A 8 9.79 6.30 -12.03
C LEU A 8 9.15 7.43 -12.82
N ALA A 9 9.94 8.35 -13.37
CA ALA A 9 9.44 9.46 -14.18
C ALA A 9 8.82 8.98 -15.50
N ASP A 10 9.44 8.00 -16.17
CA ASP A 10 9.06 7.50 -17.49
C ASP A 10 7.90 6.49 -17.43
N LYS A 11 8.02 5.48 -16.58
CA LYS A 11 7.08 4.34 -16.48
C LYS A 11 6.03 4.52 -15.39
N GLY A 12 6.34 5.32 -14.37
CA GLY A 12 5.56 5.43 -13.14
C GLY A 12 5.87 4.34 -12.11
N TRP A 13 6.80 3.42 -12.42
CA TRP A 13 7.22 2.34 -11.52
C TRP A 13 8.67 1.90 -11.78
N VAL A 14 9.29 1.26 -10.80
CA VAL A 14 10.64 0.69 -10.88
C VAL A 14 10.79 -0.49 -9.93
N ILE A 15 11.65 -1.45 -10.29
CA ILE A 15 12.06 -2.54 -9.39
C ILE A 15 13.49 -2.29 -8.94
N ILE A 16 13.70 -2.27 -7.63
CA ILE A 16 15.02 -2.34 -7.01
C ILE A 16 15.26 -3.80 -6.63
N GLU A 17 16.03 -4.50 -7.45
CA GLU A 17 16.43 -5.88 -7.18
C GLU A 17 17.33 -5.96 -5.94
N ASN A 18 17.23 -7.07 -5.21
CA ASN A 18 18.04 -7.33 -4.01
C ASN A 18 17.92 -6.22 -2.93
N ALA A 19 16.74 -5.60 -2.81
CA ALA A 19 16.44 -4.68 -1.71
C ALA A 19 16.42 -5.40 -0.35
N LEU A 20 16.10 -6.69 -0.38
CA LEU A 20 16.37 -7.65 0.69
C LEU A 20 17.16 -8.82 0.12
N ASP A 21 18.03 -9.42 0.94
CA ASP A 21 18.62 -10.70 0.60
C ASP A 21 17.61 -11.85 0.77
N HIS A 22 17.88 -12.98 0.12
CA HIS A 22 16.97 -14.12 0.14
C HIS A 22 16.83 -14.77 1.52
N GLU A 23 17.87 -14.70 2.36
CA GLU A 23 17.87 -15.28 3.71
C GLU A 23 16.92 -14.52 4.63
N ASP A 24 16.95 -13.19 4.56
CA ASP A 24 15.99 -12.30 5.21
C ASP A 24 14.57 -12.58 4.73
N CYS A 25 14.37 -12.71 3.41
CA CYS A 25 13.07 -13.07 2.87
C CYS A 25 12.54 -14.39 3.46
N ASP A 26 13.36 -15.44 3.49
CA ASP A 26 12.99 -16.73 4.08
C ASP A 26 12.67 -16.62 5.58
N ARG A 27 13.46 -15.84 6.32
CA ARG A 27 13.25 -15.57 7.74
C ARG A 27 11.91 -14.85 7.98
N TYR A 28 11.58 -13.85 7.17
CA TYR A 28 10.32 -13.10 7.31
C TYR A 28 9.10 -13.92 6.89
N VAL A 29 9.20 -14.72 5.81
CA VAL A 29 8.16 -15.67 5.42
C VAL A 29 7.91 -16.67 6.54
N ALA A 30 8.96 -17.17 7.21
CA ALA A 30 8.81 -18.06 8.36
C ALA A 30 8.05 -17.39 9.53
N LYS A 31 8.36 -16.12 9.84
CA LYS A 31 7.63 -15.34 10.87
C LYS A 31 6.16 -15.16 10.53
N TYR A 32 5.84 -14.78 9.28
CA TYR A 32 4.44 -14.66 8.84
C TYR A 32 3.73 -16.02 8.89
N ASN A 33 4.37 -17.10 8.46
CA ASN A 33 3.79 -18.44 8.53
C ASN A 33 3.53 -18.93 9.96
N GLN A 34 4.41 -18.61 10.91
CA GLN A 34 4.18 -18.89 12.31
C GLN A 34 2.92 -18.16 12.81
N TRP A 35 2.78 -16.88 12.46
CA TRP A 35 1.59 -16.10 12.81
C TRP A 35 0.32 -16.64 12.13
N LEU A 36 0.34 -16.96 10.84
CA LEU A 36 -0.81 -17.52 10.12
C LEU A 36 -1.31 -18.81 10.78
N LYS A 37 -0.39 -19.73 11.13
CA LYS A 37 -0.73 -20.96 11.85
C LYS A 37 -1.39 -20.69 13.20
N HIS A 38 -0.90 -19.68 13.92
CA HIS A 38 -1.47 -19.27 15.20
C HIS A 38 -2.89 -18.71 15.03
N VAL A 39 -3.09 -17.82 14.05
CA VAL A 39 -4.42 -17.29 13.72
C VAL A 39 -5.37 -18.42 13.32
N GLU A 40 -4.92 -19.35 12.49
CA GLU A 40 -5.72 -20.50 12.08
C GLU A 40 -6.12 -21.39 13.27
N GLN A 41 -5.22 -21.62 14.22
CA GLN A 41 -5.52 -22.37 15.44
C GLN A 41 -6.54 -21.67 16.34
N VAL A 42 -6.49 -20.34 16.44
CA VAL A 42 -7.38 -19.56 17.32
C VAL A 42 -8.73 -19.29 16.67
N ASN A 43 -8.75 -18.97 15.38
CA ASN A 43 -9.95 -18.53 14.65
C ASN A 43 -10.59 -19.65 13.82
N GLY A 44 -9.92 -20.80 13.65
CA GLY A 44 -10.41 -21.92 12.85
C GLY A 44 -10.29 -21.73 11.34
N GLY A 45 -9.43 -20.81 10.87
CA GLY A 45 -9.23 -20.56 9.44
C GLY A 45 -8.22 -19.46 9.13
N PHE A 46 -7.97 -19.25 7.83
CA PHE A 46 -7.10 -18.19 7.32
C PHE A 46 -7.56 -16.80 7.80
N PRO A 47 -6.65 -15.85 8.09
CA PRO A 47 -7.05 -14.49 8.49
C PRO A 47 -7.97 -13.85 7.46
N HIS A 48 -8.94 -13.08 7.96
CA HIS A 48 -9.76 -12.24 7.11
C HIS A 48 -8.87 -11.29 6.30
N ASN A 49 -9.11 -11.22 5.00
CA ASN A 49 -8.34 -10.41 4.07
C ASN A 49 -9.21 -9.94 2.91
N TYR A 50 -8.81 -8.82 2.31
CA TYR A 50 -9.41 -8.30 1.09
C TYR A 50 -8.35 -8.30 -0.01
N LYS A 51 -8.52 -9.11 -1.05
CA LYS A 51 -7.55 -9.23 -2.16
C LYS A 51 -6.12 -9.48 -1.66
N SER A 52 -5.96 -10.41 -0.70
CA SER A 52 -4.73 -10.75 0.04
C SER A 52 -4.25 -9.74 1.08
N LEU A 53 -4.80 -8.52 1.12
CA LEU A 53 -4.44 -7.51 2.11
C LEU A 53 -5.07 -7.85 3.46
N ILE A 54 -4.24 -8.01 4.50
CA ILE A 54 -4.72 -8.33 5.85
C ILE A 54 -4.73 -7.05 6.68
N THR A 55 -5.85 -6.31 6.64
CA THR A 55 -6.02 -5.00 7.31
C THR A 55 -6.13 -5.10 8.82
N GLU A 56 -6.54 -6.26 9.33
CA GLU A 56 -6.76 -6.53 10.74
C GLU A 56 -5.49 -7.03 11.44
N TYR A 57 -5.64 -7.48 12.69
CA TYR A 57 -4.59 -8.12 13.50
C TYR A 57 -3.35 -7.27 13.71
N ARG A 58 -3.45 -5.94 13.56
CA ARG A 58 -2.31 -5.02 13.70
C ARG A 58 -1.09 -5.47 12.89
N SER A 59 -1.37 -6.10 11.76
CA SER A 59 -0.42 -6.83 10.90
C SER A 59 0.72 -5.95 10.39
N GLY A 60 0.48 -4.65 10.24
CA GLY A 60 1.49 -3.66 9.89
C GLY A 60 2.54 -3.45 10.98
N HIS A 61 2.23 -3.77 12.24
CA HIS A 61 3.15 -3.60 13.37
C HIS A 61 3.87 -4.88 13.80
N MET A 62 3.72 -5.98 13.07
CA MET A 62 4.48 -7.20 13.34
C MET A 62 5.99 -6.96 13.25
N GLU A 63 6.76 -7.78 13.96
CA GLU A 63 8.22 -7.67 13.98
C GLU A 63 8.83 -7.72 12.58
N ALA A 64 8.40 -8.68 11.75
CA ALA A 64 8.84 -8.78 10.35
C ALA A 64 8.52 -7.49 9.56
N SER A 65 7.32 -6.92 9.76
CA SER A 65 6.90 -5.70 9.08
C SER A 65 7.79 -4.49 9.46
N TRP A 66 8.26 -4.39 10.70
CA TRP A 66 9.20 -3.34 11.11
C TRP A 66 10.63 -3.58 10.65
N GLU A 67 11.12 -4.81 10.75
CA GLU A 67 12.47 -5.18 10.27
C GLU A 67 12.61 -4.91 8.77
N ILE A 68 11.59 -5.25 7.97
CA ILE A 68 11.57 -4.98 6.53
C ILE A 68 11.63 -3.47 6.27
N ARG A 69 10.76 -2.66 6.91
CA ARG A 69 10.74 -1.20 6.74
C ARG A 69 12.10 -0.58 7.01
N LEU A 70 12.76 -0.96 8.10
CA LEU A 70 14.08 -0.45 8.44
C LEU A 70 15.13 -0.82 7.38
N LYS A 71 15.11 -2.07 6.89
CA LYS A 71 16.06 -2.52 5.86
C LYS A 71 15.91 -1.80 4.51
N ILE A 72 14.67 -1.47 4.12
CA ILE A 72 14.42 -0.83 2.82
C ILE A 72 14.41 0.71 2.89
N LYS A 73 14.57 1.32 4.08
CA LYS A 73 14.56 2.77 4.27
C LYS A 73 15.56 3.48 3.36
N ASP A 74 16.76 2.93 3.20
CA ASP A 74 17.82 3.50 2.35
C ASP A 74 17.41 3.61 0.88
N SER A 75 16.54 2.73 0.39
CA SER A 75 16.00 2.79 -0.97
C SER A 75 15.11 4.02 -1.15
N PHE A 76 14.24 4.29 -0.18
CA PHE A 76 13.40 5.50 -0.18
C PHE A 76 14.23 6.77 0.07
N ALA A 77 15.23 6.71 0.95
CA ALA A 77 16.07 7.86 1.28
C ALA A 77 16.83 8.38 0.05
N LYS A 78 17.28 7.47 -0.83
CA LYS A 78 17.91 7.82 -2.12
C LYS A 78 16.95 8.51 -3.09
N ILE A 79 15.68 8.09 -3.11
CA ILE A 79 14.67 8.66 -4.01
C ILE A 79 14.30 10.07 -3.56
N TRP A 80 14.07 10.22 -2.26
CA TRP A 80 13.68 11.50 -1.66
C TRP A 80 14.86 12.42 -1.35
N GLU A 81 16.10 11.96 -1.53
CA GLU A 81 17.32 12.70 -1.22
C GLU A 81 17.37 13.18 0.25
N THR A 82 16.86 12.37 1.17
CA THR A 82 16.91 12.62 2.62
C THR A 82 16.74 11.32 3.40
N ASP A 83 17.42 11.22 4.54
CA ASP A 83 17.21 10.15 5.53
C ASP A 83 16.05 10.45 6.50
N LYS A 84 15.55 11.70 6.49
CA LYS A 84 14.45 12.19 7.33
C LYS A 84 13.11 11.79 6.73
N LEU A 85 12.74 10.53 6.91
CA LEU A 85 11.54 9.93 6.34
C LEU A 85 10.51 9.57 7.42
N LEU A 86 9.24 9.57 7.01
CA LEU A 86 8.16 8.90 7.73
C LEU A 86 7.67 7.70 6.90
N THR A 87 7.30 6.61 7.57
CA THR A 87 6.75 5.40 6.92
C THR A 87 5.26 5.26 7.15
N SER A 88 4.52 4.67 6.21
CA SER A 88 3.19 4.12 6.48
C SER A 88 3.26 2.91 7.42
N PHE A 89 2.22 2.71 8.24
CA PHE A 89 1.97 1.46 8.98
C PHE A 89 1.05 0.53 8.17
N ASP A 90 1.36 0.44 6.87
CA ASP A 90 0.69 -0.45 5.94
C ASP A 90 0.83 -1.93 6.32
N ILE A 91 0.12 -2.75 5.57
CA ILE A 91 -0.15 -4.14 5.94
C ILE A 91 0.55 -5.14 5.01
N PRO A 92 0.79 -6.38 5.49
CA PRO A 92 1.20 -7.45 4.62
C PRO A 92 0.04 -7.86 3.69
N ALA A 93 0.41 -8.19 2.45
CA ALA A 93 -0.43 -8.86 1.48
C ALA A 93 0.00 -10.32 1.38
N ILE A 94 -0.82 -11.23 1.91
CA ILE A 94 -0.54 -12.67 1.94
C ILE A 94 -1.69 -13.42 1.26
N GLY A 95 -1.35 -14.19 0.23
CA GLY A 95 -2.31 -14.92 -0.59
C GLY A 95 -1.90 -16.37 -0.77
N SER A 96 -2.83 -17.27 -0.46
CA SER A 96 -2.68 -18.69 -0.74
C SER A 96 -2.69 -18.98 -2.25
N PRO A 97 -2.04 -20.05 -2.71
CA PRO A 97 -2.15 -20.55 -4.07
C PRO A 97 -3.62 -20.83 -4.44
N PRO A 98 -4.15 -20.31 -5.56
CA PRO A 98 -5.51 -20.63 -6.02
C PRO A 98 -5.72 -22.13 -6.26
N GLU A 99 -4.65 -22.88 -6.50
CA GLU A 99 -4.68 -24.35 -6.61
C GLU A 99 -5.21 -25.04 -5.35
N ASP A 100 -5.09 -24.42 -4.18
CA ASP A 100 -5.58 -24.96 -2.90
C ASP A 100 -7.10 -24.74 -2.72
N GLY A 101 -7.76 -24.03 -3.64
CA GLY A 101 -9.20 -23.79 -3.64
C GLY A 101 -9.69 -22.68 -2.69
N SER A 102 -8.79 -22.06 -1.93
CA SER A 102 -9.09 -20.95 -1.02
C SER A 102 -9.11 -19.58 -1.70
N THR A 103 -8.70 -19.49 -2.97
CA THR A 103 -8.66 -18.24 -3.73
C THR A 103 -8.91 -18.50 -5.21
N GLU A 104 -9.44 -17.50 -5.91
CA GLU A 104 -9.77 -17.60 -7.33
C GLU A 104 -8.55 -17.37 -8.23
N PHE A 105 -8.56 -18.00 -9.39
CA PHE A 105 -7.65 -17.65 -10.48
C PHE A 105 -8.10 -16.35 -11.16
N TYR A 106 -7.15 -15.69 -11.81
CA TYR A 106 -7.42 -14.58 -12.72
C TYR A 106 -8.44 -14.96 -13.79
N THR A 107 -9.41 -14.08 -13.98
CA THR A 107 -10.37 -14.11 -15.09
C THR A 107 -10.09 -12.92 -16.00
N GLU A 108 -10.05 -13.15 -17.31
CA GLU A 108 -9.81 -12.10 -18.30
C GLU A 108 -10.80 -10.94 -18.11
N GLY A 109 -10.29 -9.70 -18.09
CA GLY A 109 -11.08 -8.50 -17.83
C GLY A 109 -11.46 -8.27 -16.36
N SER A 110 -11.22 -9.23 -15.45
CA SER A 110 -11.39 -9.01 -14.01
C SER A 110 -10.14 -8.36 -13.42
N HIS A 111 -10.28 -7.13 -12.93
CA HIS A 111 -9.20 -6.42 -12.27
C HIS A 111 -9.74 -5.51 -11.16
N TRP A 112 -8.85 -5.09 -10.27
CA TRP A 112 -9.11 -4.06 -9.27
C TRP A 112 -8.22 -2.84 -9.54
N LEU A 113 -8.18 -2.39 -10.80
CA LEU A 113 -7.39 -1.22 -11.18
C LEU A 113 -7.96 0.02 -10.50
N HIS A 114 -7.10 0.77 -9.82
CA HIS A 114 -7.44 2.01 -9.14
C HIS A 114 -6.25 2.97 -9.15
N CYS A 115 -6.53 4.24 -8.85
CA CYS A 115 -5.54 5.25 -8.50
C CYS A 115 -5.71 5.61 -7.03
N ASP A 116 -4.69 5.42 -6.21
CA ASP A 116 -4.79 5.85 -4.81
C ASP A 116 -4.80 7.37 -4.65
N GLN A 117 -4.19 8.10 -5.58
CA GLN A 117 -4.20 9.56 -5.51
C GLN A 117 -5.52 10.14 -6.01
N SER A 118 -6.31 10.74 -5.11
CA SER A 118 -7.57 11.41 -5.44
C SER A 118 -7.39 12.73 -6.21
N ALA A 119 -8.50 13.30 -6.68
CA ALA A 119 -8.53 14.56 -7.43
C ALA A 119 -8.01 15.78 -6.65
N GLU A 120 -7.98 15.72 -5.31
CA GLU A 120 -7.52 16.82 -4.44
C GLU A 120 -5.98 16.94 -4.40
N ARG A 121 -5.24 15.92 -4.85
CA ARG A 121 -3.78 15.85 -4.79
C ARG A 121 -3.15 16.20 -6.15
N ILE A 122 -2.38 17.28 -6.24
CA ILE A 122 -1.77 17.77 -7.49
C ILE A 122 -0.31 17.32 -7.56
N GLY A 123 0.09 16.73 -8.69
CA GLY A 123 1.46 16.29 -8.90
C GLY A 123 1.81 15.06 -8.07
N LEU A 124 3.08 14.84 -7.76
CA LEU A 124 3.52 13.68 -6.97
C LEU A 124 3.30 13.93 -5.47
N HIS A 125 2.60 13.03 -4.79
CA HIS A 125 2.48 13.05 -3.32
C HIS A 125 3.23 11.91 -2.63
N CYS A 126 3.35 10.75 -3.28
CA CYS A 126 3.94 9.59 -2.65
C CYS A 126 4.53 8.64 -3.70
N TYR A 127 5.64 8.00 -3.33
CA TYR A 127 6.02 6.74 -3.93
C TYR A 127 5.60 5.64 -2.97
N GLN A 128 4.71 4.78 -3.44
CA GLN A 128 4.32 3.58 -2.73
C GLN A 128 5.25 2.43 -3.09
N GLY A 129 5.22 1.37 -2.31
CA GLY A 129 6.14 0.26 -2.44
C GLY A 129 5.57 -1.08 -1.97
N ALA A 130 6.12 -2.14 -2.55
CA ALA A 130 5.79 -3.52 -2.26
C ALA A 130 7.10 -4.32 -2.20
N VAL A 131 7.42 -4.86 -1.03
CA VAL A 131 8.59 -5.72 -0.83
C VAL A 131 8.18 -7.16 -1.04
N TYR A 132 8.70 -7.81 -2.08
CA TYR A 132 8.38 -9.19 -2.43
C TYR A 132 9.30 -10.15 -1.68
N LEU A 133 8.73 -10.95 -0.76
CA LEU A 133 9.47 -11.95 0.01
C LEU A 133 9.50 -13.32 -0.69
N GLU A 134 8.75 -13.47 -1.77
CA GLU A 134 8.77 -14.58 -2.70
C GLU A 134 8.69 -14.02 -4.12
N THR A 135 9.24 -14.74 -5.09
CA THR A 135 9.18 -14.37 -6.51
C THR A 135 7.73 -14.26 -6.97
N ALA A 136 7.42 -13.29 -7.81
CA ALA A 136 6.16 -13.24 -8.55
C ALA A 136 6.46 -13.13 -10.04
N ASP A 137 6.17 -14.18 -10.81
CA ASP A 137 6.23 -14.12 -12.27
C ASP A 137 4.98 -13.40 -12.84
N GLU A 138 4.98 -13.08 -14.14
CA GLU A 138 3.86 -12.35 -14.77
C GLU A 138 2.51 -13.12 -14.71
N ASP A 139 2.56 -14.45 -14.53
CA ASP A 139 1.41 -15.34 -14.36
C ASP A 139 1.08 -15.64 -12.89
N ASP A 140 1.78 -15.04 -11.93
CA ASP A 140 1.55 -15.19 -10.49
C ASP A 140 0.74 -14.02 -9.89
N TRP A 141 0.73 -14.00 -8.55
CA TRP A 141 0.38 -12.91 -7.64
C TRP A 141 1.24 -11.64 -7.84
N CYS A 142 1.31 -11.12 -9.05
CA CYS A 142 2.18 -10.01 -9.40
C CYS A 142 1.48 -8.65 -9.24
N PHE A 143 2.19 -7.57 -9.60
CA PHE A 143 1.63 -6.23 -9.71
C PHE A 143 1.03 -6.03 -11.10
N HIS A 144 -0.14 -5.43 -11.17
CA HIS A 144 -0.80 -5.07 -12.43
C HIS A 144 -0.85 -3.56 -12.53
N ALA A 145 -0.37 -2.97 -13.63
CA ALA A 145 -0.34 -1.52 -13.81
C ALA A 145 -0.66 -1.10 -15.24
N LEU A 146 -1.15 0.13 -15.38
CA LEU A 146 -1.10 0.85 -16.65
C LEU A 146 0.13 1.76 -16.65
N GLU A 147 1.25 1.23 -17.14
CA GLU A 147 2.51 1.95 -17.29
C GLU A 147 2.30 3.26 -18.07
N GLY A 148 2.83 4.36 -17.55
CA GLY A 148 2.66 5.71 -18.13
C GLY A 148 1.34 6.41 -17.76
N SER A 149 0.42 5.77 -17.04
CA SER A 149 -0.85 6.41 -16.66
C SER A 149 -0.70 7.59 -15.71
N HIS A 150 0.39 7.64 -14.92
CA HIS A 150 0.68 8.71 -13.97
C HIS A 150 0.83 10.09 -14.64
N PHE A 151 1.19 10.15 -15.93
CA PHE A 151 1.25 11.40 -16.70
C PHE A 151 -0.11 12.06 -16.87
N TYR A 152 -1.18 11.28 -16.88
CA TYR A 152 -2.52 11.76 -17.24
C TYR A 152 -3.42 11.98 -16.04
N HIS A 153 -2.91 11.93 -14.81
CA HIS A 153 -3.72 12.04 -13.59
C HIS A 153 -4.60 13.30 -13.55
N SER A 154 -4.03 14.48 -13.76
CA SER A 154 -4.82 15.72 -13.76
C SER A 154 -5.76 15.81 -14.96
N GLU A 155 -5.28 15.41 -16.15
CA GLU A 155 -6.10 15.39 -17.38
C GLU A 155 -7.28 14.41 -17.26
N PHE A 156 -7.10 13.29 -16.55
CA PHE A 156 -8.15 12.30 -16.35
C PHE A 156 -9.34 12.90 -15.61
N TYR A 157 -9.10 13.64 -14.52
CA TYR A 157 -10.18 14.31 -13.77
C TYR A 157 -10.80 15.49 -14.51
N GLU A 158 -10.05 16.14 -15.42
CA GLU A 158 -10.61 17.16 -16.31
C GLU A 158 -11.53 16.54 -17.38
N ALA A 159 -11.15 15.38 -17.93
CA ALA A 159 -11.91 14.66 -18.93
C ALA A 159 -13.10 13.87 -18.35
N HIS A 160 -13.00 13.42 -17.10
CA HIS A 160 -13.98 12.59 -16.39
C HIS A 160 -14.35 13.21 -15.04
N PRO A 161 -14.97 14.40 -15.02
CA PRO A 161 -15.28 15.12 -13.79
C PRO A 161 -16.20 14.34 -12.83
N GLU A 162 -16.94 13.34 -13.32
CA GLU A 162 -17.74 12.41 -12.51
C GLU A 162 -16.91 11.56 -11.54
N HIS A 163 -15.59 11.44 -11.73
CA HIS A 163 -14.69 10.75 -10.80
C HIS A 163 -14.19 11.62 -9.64
N ILE A 164 -14.34 12.95 -9.74
CA ILE A 164 -13.78 13.87 -8.74
C ILE A 164 -14.40 13.61 -7.36
N GLU A 165 -15.72 13.75 -7.23
CA GLU A 165 -16.38 13.59 -5.92
C GLU A 165 -16.25 12.18 -5.34
N PRO A 166 -16.47 11.08 -6.11
CA PRO A 166 -16.22 9.72 -5.62
C PRO A 166 -14.78 9.54 -5.14
N SER A 167 -13.79 10.04 -5.88
CA SER A 167 -12.39 9.85 -5.49
C SER A 167 -12.02 10.57 -4.20
N ILE A 168 -12.65 11.70 -3.92
CA ILE A 168 -12.47 12.46 -2.68
C ILE A 168 -13.12 11.72 -1.51
N LYS A 169 -14.34 11.22 -1.71
CA LYS A 169 -15.09 10.47 -0.68
C LYS A 169 -14.40 9.15 -0.34
N GLN A 170 -13.85 8.47 -1.33
CA GLN A 170 -13.24 7.14 -1.15
C GLN A 170 -11.75 7.21 -0.86
N THR A 171 -11.15 8.40 -1.01
CA THR A 171 -9.70 8.66 -0.93
C THR A 171 -8.86 7.91 -1.96
N HIS A 172 -9.49 7.37 -3.00
CA HIS A 172 -8.88 6.74 -4.19
C HIS A 172 -9.90 6.76 -5.34
N CYS A 173 -9.45 6.60 -6.58
CA CYS A 173 -10.29 6.45 -7.76
C CYS A 173 -10.37 4.98 -8.19
N ASP A 174 -11.51 4.34 -7.95
CA ASP A 174 -11.78 2.98 -8.40
C ASP A 174 -12.15 2.94 -9.90
N LEU A 175 -11.49 2.05 -10.65
CA LEU A 175 -11.71 1.80 -12.08
C LEU A 175 -12.04 0.32 -12.37
N ALA A 176 -12.33 -0.50 -11.35
CA ALA A 176 -12.55 -1.94 -11.49
C ALA A 176 -13.61 -2.28 -12.55
N ASP A 177 -14.74 -1.56 -12.56
CA ASP A 177 -15.86 -1.76 -13.49
C ASP A 177 -15.95 -0.65 -14.55
N ARG A 178 -14.81 -0.10 -14.96
CA ARG A 178 -14.72 1.07 -15.83
C ARG A 178 -13.90 0.84 -17.11
N PRO A 179 -14.35 -0.05 -18.02
CA PRO A 179 -13.59 -0.38 -19.22
C PRO A 179 -13.37 0.81 -20.17
N SER A 180 -14.28 1.80 -20.19
CA SER A 180 -14.12 3.05 -20.96
C SER A 180 -12.92 3.86 -20.48
N ASP A 181 -12.74 3.93 -19.16
CA ASP A 181 -11.74 4.78 -18.52
C ASP A 181 -10.36 4.14 -18.69
N ILE A 182 -10.28 2.81 -18.57
CA ILE A 182 -9.08 2.04 -18.92
C ILE A 182 -8.74 2.20 -20.41
N ALA A 183 -9.73 2.16 -21.30
CA ALA A 183 -9.52 2.38 -22.73
C ALA A 183 -9.03 3.80 -23.03
N TRP A 184 -9.46 4.81 -22.28
CA TRP A 184 -8.98 6.18 -22.40
C TRP A 184 -7.47 6.28 -22.14
N TYR A 185 -6.99 5.67 -21.05
CA TYR A 185 -5.55 5.62 -20.76
C TYR A 185 -4.77 4.89 -21.87
N LYS A 186 -5.28 3.73 -22.33
CA LYS A 186 -4.66 2.96 -23.42
C LYS A 186 -4.57 3.75 -24.73
N ASN A 187 -5.63 4.48 -25.09
CA ASN A 187 -5.67 5.32 -26.29
C ASN A 187 -4.68 6.49 -26.23
N LYS A 188 -4.30 6.93 -25.03
CA LYS A 188 -3.25 7.94 -24.82
C LYS A 188 -1.84 7.38 -24.81
N GLY A 189 -1.68 6.05 -24.84
CA GLY A 189 -0.39 5.37 -24.90
C GLY A 189 0.02 4.66 -23.61
N ALA A 190 -0.83 4.64 -22.58
CA ALA A 190 -0.55 3.83 -21.39
C ALA A 190 -0.58 2.34 -21.73
N VAL A 191 0.36 1.57 -21.18
CA VAL A 191 0.52 0.15 -21.50
C VAL A 191 0.16 -0.71 -20.31
N GLU A 192 -0.80 -1.63 -20.49
CA GLU A 192 -1.17 -2.59 -19.45
C GLU A 192 -0.08 -3.65 -19.27
N LYS A 193 0.37 -3.82 -18.02
CA LYS A 193 1.50 -4.68 -17.65
C LYS A 193 1.20 -5.49 -16.41
N ARG A 194 1.50 -6.80 -16.48
CA ARG A 194 1.70 -7.65 -15.31
C ARG A 194 3.19 -7.71 -15.05
N ILE A 195 3.64 -7.19 -13.92
CA ILE A 195 5.04 -6.90 -13.64
C ILE A 195 5.61 -7.99 -12.74
N ALA A 196 6.53 -8.78 -13.28
CA ALA A 196 7.26 -9.77 -12.51
C ALA A 196 8.26 -9.10 -11.56
N VAL A 197 8.38 -9.63 -10.34
CA VAL A 197 9.30 -9.12 -9.31
C VAL A 197 10.05 -10.30 -8.70
N PRO A 198 11.39 -10.30 -8.71
CA PRO A 198 12.16 -11.36 -8.07
C PRO A 198 12.03 -11.31 -6.55
N LYS A 199 12.26 -12.44 -5.88
CA LYS A 199 12.39 -12.49 -4.42
C LYS A 199 13.41 -11.45 -3.94
N GLY A 200 13.07 -10.75 -2.85
CA GLY A 200 13.88 -9.66 -2.31
C GLY A 200 13.79 -8.35 -3.11
N GLY A 201 12.99 -8.31 -4.19
CA GLY A 201 12.74 -7.10 -4.95
C GLY A 201 11.82 -6.12 -4.21
N LEU A 202 12.17 -4.84 -4.26
CA LEU A 202 11.29 -3.74 -3.88
C LEU A 202 10.73 -3.12 -5.16
N LEU A 203 9.44 -3.31 -5.42
CA LEU A 203 8.71 -2.58 -6.44
C LEU A 203 8.27 -1.24 -5.85
N LEU A 204 8.55 -0.14 -6.54
CA LEU A 204 8.08 1.20 -6.20
C LEU A 204 7.24 1.77 -7.33
N TRP A 205 6.20 2.53 -7.00
CA TRP A 205 5.38 3.22 -7.99
C TRP A 205 4.93 4.60 -7.51
N ASP A 206 4.70 5.48 -8.48
CA ASP A 206 4.09 6.79 -8.31
C ASP A 206 2.63 6.63 -7.86
N SER A 207 2.19 7.36 -6.82
CA SER A 207 0.81 7.26 -6.30
C SER A 207 -0.27 7.61 -7.33
N ARG A 208 0.09 8.23 -8.45
CA ARG A 208 -0.79 8.52 -9.59
C ARG A 208 -0.94 7.36 -10.58
N LEU A 209 -0.10 6.33 -10.49
CA LEU A 209 -0.13 5.18 -11.40
C LEU A 209 -1.40 4.37 -11.18
N ILE A 210 -2.14 4.08 -12.25
CA ILE A 210 -3.26 3.13 -12.20
C ILE A 210 -2.71 1.73 -12.00
N HIS A 211 -3.11 1.07 -10.91
CA HIS A 211 -2.55 -0.22 -10.54
C HIS A 211 -3.54 -1.11 -9.77
N ALA A 212 -3.17 -2.38 -9.61
CA ALA A 212 -3.92 -3.40 -8.88
C ALA A 212 -3.01 -4.56 -8.43
N ASN A 213 -3.53 -5.34 -7.48
CA ASN A 213 -3.06 -6.70 -7.26
C ASN A 213 -3.54 -7.61 -8.39
N ALA A 214 -2.65 -8.43 -8.94
CA ALA A 214 -3.01 -9.43 -9.93
C ALA A 214 -3.23 -10.80 -9.27
N LEU A 215 -4.33 -11.47 -9.59
CA LEU A 215 -4.53 -12.89 -9.24
C LEU A 215 -3.66 -13.78 -10.14
N PRO A 216 -3.18 -14.94 -9.70
CA PRO A 216 -2.45 -15.87 -10.54
C PRO A 216 -3.30 -16.37 -11.71
N LYS A 217 -2.68 -16.59 -12.87
CA LYS A 217 -3.34 -17.17 -14.04
C LYS A 217 -3.49 -18.68 -13.88
N LYS A 218 -4.54 -19.24 -14.48
CA LYS A 218 -4.66 -20.68 -14.63
C LYS A 218 -3.48 -21.21 -15.46
N ASP A 219 -3.00 -22.41 -15.12
CA ASP A 219 -1.87 -23.08 -15.79
C ASP A 219 -0.54 -22.30 -15.71
N ARG A 220 -0.38 -21.44 -14.68
CA ARG A 220 0.88 -20.74 -14.40
C ARG A 220 2.06 -21.71 -14.27
N LYS A 221 3.26 -21.22 -14.59
CA LYS A 221 4.49 -22.03 -14.61
C LYS A 221 4.86 -22.61 -13.24
N ASN A 222 4.52 -21.91 -12.16
CA ASN A 222 4.92 -22.24 -10.80
C ASN A 222 3.70 -22.40 -9.87
N PRO A 223 2.92 -23.48 -9.99
CA PRO A 223 1.78 -23.74 -9.11
C PRO A 223 2.21 -23.92 -7.65
N GLY A 224 1.33 -23.60 -6.71
CA GLY A 224 1.64 -23.71 -5.27
C GLY A 224 2.48 -22.55 -4.70
N ARG A 225 2.92 -21.59 -5.52
CA ARG A 225 3.64 -20.40 -5.02
C ARG A 225 2.69 -19.45 -4.30
N TRP A 226 3.03 -19.12 -3.07
CA TRP A 226 2.33 -18.17 -2.20
C TRP A 226 2.72 -16.73 -2.50
N ARG A 227 1.84 -15.78 -2.16
CA ARG A 227 2.17 -14.35 -2.11
C ARG A 227 2.60 -13.98 -0.71
N TYR A 228 3.77 -13.37 -0.57
CA TYR A 228 4.21 -12.68 0.65
C TYR A 228 4.79 -11.34 0.29
N ILE A 229 4.03 -10.28 0.57
CA ILE A 229 4.45 -8.91 0.31
C ILE A 229 4.22 -8.07 1.56
N LEU A 230 5.12 -7.13 1.83
CA LEU A 230 4.81 -6.01 2.71
C LEU A 230 4.60 -4.75 1.86
N ILE A 231 3.42 -4.12 2.00
CA ILE A 231 3.20 -2.79 1.44
C ILE A 231 3.91 -1.77 2.33
N VAL A 232 4.61 -0.83 1.71
CA VAL A 232 5.36 0.21 2.42
C VAL A 232 5.44 1.45 1.57
N ALA A 233 5.14 2.59 2.18
CA ALA A 233 5.36 3.88 1.58
C ALA A 233 6.18 4.73 2.55
N MET A 234 7.09 5.54 2.01
CA MET A 234 7.81 6.53 2.79
C MET A 234 7.84 7.85 2.06
N ALA A 235 7.81 8.95 2.83
CA ALA A 235 7.88 10.30 2.31
C ALA A 235 8.72 11.18 3.26
N PRO A 236 9.27 12.31 2.79
CA PRO A 236 9.94 13.29 3.63
C PRO A 236 9.12 13.64 4.87
N ALA A 237 9.79 13.65 6.02
CA ALA A 237 9.17 13.97 7.29
C ALA A 237 8.75 15.44 7.39
N ILE A 238 9.41 16.32 6.63
CA ILE A 238 9.10 17.77 6.61
C ILE A 238 7.73 18.09 5.98
N TRP A 239 7.11 17.12 5.30
CA TRP A 239 5.81 17.30 4.66
C TRP A 239 4.63 17.15 5.62
N ILE A 240 4.81 16.52 6.78
CA ILE A 240 3.71 16.26 7.72
C ILE A 240 3.30 17.53 8.47
N ASP A 241 1.99 17.74 8.60
CA ASP A 241 1.43 18.78 9.48
C ASP A 241 1.23 18.28 10.92
N GLU A 242 0.91 19.19 11.84
CA GLU A 242 0.76 18.86 13.26
C GLU A 242 -0.41 17.91 13.55
N ASN A 243 -1.50 17.99 12.77
CA ASN A 243 -2.68 17.15 12.97
C ASN A 243 -2.42 15.72 12.51
N ASP A 244 -1.85 15.57 11.32
CA ASP A 244 -1.43 14.27 10.78
C ASP A 244 -0.36 13.63 11.65
N LEU A 245 0.59 14.42 12.17
CA LEU A 245 1.60 13.92 13.09
C LEU A 245 1.00 13.41 14.41
N ALA A 246 0.00 14.13 14.96
CA ALA A 246 -0.73 13.67 16.15
C ALA A 246 -1.48 12.37 15.88
N THR A 247 -2.20 12.28 14.74
CA THR A 247 -2.90 11.06 14.31
C THR A 247 -1.95 9.88 14.15
N LYS A 248 -0.79 10.10 13.51
CA LYS A 248 0.23 9.07 13.30
C LYS A 248 0.83 8.56 14.62
N ARG A 249 1.10 9.47 15.57
CA ARG A 249 1.59 9.11 16.91
C ARG A 249 0.58 8.28 17.67
N ASP A 250 -0.69 8.70 17.66
CA ASP A 250 -1.79 7.95 18.28
C ASP A 250 -1.93 6.54 17.66
N ALA A 251 -1.83 6.43 16.34
CA ALA A 251 -1.85 5.15 15.64
C ALA A 251 -0.68 4.25 16.07
N TYR A 252 0.53 4.79 16.19
CA TYR A 252 1.70 4.04 16.68
C TYR A 252 1.51 3.57 18.13
N GLU A 253 1.05 4.45 19.03
CA GLU A 253 0.85 4.14 20.45
C GLU A 253 -0.24 3.08 20.67
N LYS A 254 -1.30 3.13 19.86
CA LYS A 254 -2.40 2.15 19.89
C LYS A 254 -2.16 0.92 19.04
N ILE A 255 -1.06 0.88 18.30
CA ILE A 255 -0.67 -0.20 17.39
C ILE A 255 -1.73 -0.40 16.28
N ASN A 256 -2.26 0.70 15.76
CA ASN A 256 -3.21 0.70 14.66
C ASN A 256 -2.47 0.84 13.34
N ASN A 257 -2.85 0.01 12.37
CA ASN A 257 -2.35 0.13 11.00
C ASN A 257 -2.78 1.48 10.40
N THR A 258 -2.06 1.95 9.38
CA THR A 258 -2.45 3.12 8.60
C THR A 258 -2.55 2.77 7.11
N GLY A 259 -3.18 3.65 6.34
CA GLY A 259 -3.06 3.63 4.88
C GLY A 259 -1.65 3.97 4.41
N HIS A 260 -1.50 3.99 3.08
CA HIS A 260 -0.23 4.20 2.38
C HIS A 260 0.30 5.63 2.44
N TRP A 261 -0.45 6.61 2.96
CA TRP A 261 0.03 7.98 3.09
C TRP A 261 0.96 8.13 4.30
N PRO A 262 2.27 8.42 4.13
CA PRO A 262 3.22 8.42 5.25
C PRO A 262 3.20 9.74 6.03
N SER A 263 2.96 10.85 5.31
CA SER A 263 3.16 12.22 5.80
C SER A 263 1.98 13.15 5.49
N GLU A 264 0.88 12.71 4.88
CA GLU A 264 -0.24 13.61 4.55
C GLU A 264 -1.59 12.88 4.47
N GLY A 265 -2.61 13.34 5.17
CA GLY A 265 -3.93 12.71 5.20
C GLY A 265 -3.87 11.31 5.80
N ILE A 266 -3.36 11.19 7.03
CA ILE A 266 -3.11 9.90 7.68
C ILE A 266 -4.43 9.17 7.93
N GLU A 267 -4.65 8.08 7.18
CA GLU A 267 -5.79 7.19 7.38
C GLU A 267 -5.44 6.11 8.38
N VAL A 268 -6.23 5.96 9.45
CA VAL A 268 -6.02 4.94 10.47
C VAL A 268 -7.02 3.80 10.28
N TYR A 269 -6.52 2.57 10.21
CA TYR A 269 -7.34 1.38 10.26
C TYR A 269 -7.41 0.89 11.71
N PRO A 270 -8.58 0.96 12.36
CA PRO A 270 -8.75 0.37 13.68
C PRO A 270 -8.54 -1.15 13.58
N PRO A 271 -8.27 -1.83 14.71
CA PRO A 271 -7.85 -3.22 14.70
C PRO A 271 -8.86 -4.20 14.04
N GLY A 272 -10.11 -3.80 13.80
CA GLY A 272 -11.12 -4.66 13.18
C GLY A 272 -11.77 -5.61 14.19
N GLU A 273 -12.90 -6.21 13.82
CA GLU A 273 -13.73 -7.01 14.72
C GLU A 273 -13.07 -8.34 15.11
N HIS A 274 -12.17 -8.89 14.27
CA HIS A 274 -11.50 -10.16 14.56
C HIS A 274 -10.20 -10.01 15.35
N THR A 275 -9.82 -8.77 15.71
CA THR A 275 -8.60 -8.53 16.48
C THR A 275 -8.84 -8.69 17.97
N THR A 276 -8.23 -9.72 18.53
CA THR A 276 -8.18 -9.95 19.98
C THR A 276 -6.72 -10.12 20.38
N ASN A 277 -6.38 -9.85 21.64
CA ASN A 277 -5.01 -10.06 22.13
C ASN A 277 -4.50 -11.51 21.94
N ASN A 278 -5.39 -12.47 21.67
CA ASN A 278 -5.03 -13.86 21.42
C ASN A 278 -4.63 -14.14 19.97
N ASN A 279 -4.86 -13.26 19.00
CA ASN A 279 -4.51 -13.50 17.58
C ASN A 279 -3.76 -12.32 16.93
N THR A 280 -3.39 -11.32 17.71
CA THR A 280 -2.57 -10.16 17.32
C THR A 280 -1.47 -9.88 18.34
N ILE A 281 -0.62 -8.90 18.06
CA ILE A 281 0.32 -8.33 19.03
C ILE A 281 -0.41 -7.35 19.96
N SER A 282 -0.10 -7.44 21.25
CA SER A 282 -0.57 -6.48 22.27
C SER A 282 0.44 -5.38 22.56
N GLU A 283 1.71 -5.59 22.17
CA GLU A 283 2.83 -4.69 22.42
C GLU A 283 3.68 -4.54 21.15
N LEU A 284 4.32 -3.38 21.01
CA LEU A 284 5.25 -3.14 19.91
C LEU A 284 6.49 -4.02 20.05
N PRO A 285 6.95 -4.68 18.97
CA PRO A 285 8.15 -5.50 19.03
C PRO A 285 9.39 -4.64 19.31
N GLY A 286 10.44 -5.22 19.87
CA GLY A 286 11.64 -4.48 20.29
C GLY A 286 12.27 -3.64 19.15
N VAL A 287 12.26 -4.17 17.92
CA VAL A 287 12.72 -3.46 16.71
C VAL A 287 11.95 -2.16 16.46
N ALA A 288 10.64 -2.13 16.72
CA ALA A 288 9.79 -0.95 16.54
C ALA A 288 10.07 0.13 17.59
N GLN A 289 10.66 -0.25 18.73
CA GLN A 289 10.96 0.65 19.84
C GLN A 289 12.34 1.31 19.75
N THR A 290 13.14 0.94 18.75
CA THR A 290 14.45 1.55 18.47
C THR A 290 14.30 3.04 18.15
N HIS A 291 15.38 3.81 18.31
CA HIS A 291 15.37 5.25 18.01
C HIS A 291 14.98 5.53 16.55
N GLU A 292 15.59 4.79 15.62
CA GLU A 292 15.32 4.92 14.20
C GLU A 292 13.87 4.57 13.83
N ALA A 293 13.32 3.47 14.37
CA ALA A 293 11.92 3.12 14.13
C ALA A 293 10.95 4.18 14.68
N LYS A 294 11.25 4.76 15.85
CA LYS A 294 10.46 5.85 16.44
C LYS A 294 10.55 7.14 15.64
N GLN A 295 11.70 7.43 15.00
CA GLN A 295 11.83 8.54 14.06
C GLN A 295 10.99 8.31 12.81
N LEU A 296 11.11 7.12 12.23
CA LEU A 296 10.35 6.70 11.05
C LEU A 296 8.82 6.67 11.30
N ALA A 297 8.41 6.42 12.55
CA ALA A 297 7.03 6.48 13.01
C ALA A 297 6.52 7.91 13.30
N GLY A 298 7.40 8.91 13.37
CA GLY A 298 7.06 10.29 13.74
C GLY A 298 6.92 10.54 15.26
N VAL A 299 7.25 9.55 16.10
CA VAL A 299 7.18 9.66 17.56
C VAL A 299 8.37 10.44 18.11
N VAL A 300 9.56 10.19 17.56
CA VAL A 300 10.77 10.97 17.83
C VAL A 300 10.98 11.93 16.66
N PRO A 301 11.13 13.25 16.88
CA PRO A 301 11.35 14.19 15.79
C PRO A 301 12.75 14.03 15.17
N TYR A 302 12.87 14.37 13.89
CA TYR A 302 14.15 14.64 13.26
C TYR A 302 14.63 16.05 13.63
N ASP A 303 15.94 16.26 13.65
CA ASP A 303 16.52 17.61 13.71
C ASP A 303 16.61 18.19 12.30
N PHE A 304 15.72 19.12 11.96
CA PHE A 304 15.72 19.78 10.66
C PHE A 304 16.75 20.92 10.54
N ASN A 305 17.53 21.20 11.59
CA ASN A 305 18.56 22.24 11.62
C ASN A 305 19.99 21.68 11.62
N ASP A 306 20.16 20.37 11.40
CA ASP A 306 21.44 19.66 11.41
C ASP A 306 22.31 19.89 10.15
N GLY A 307 21.80 20.64 9.17
CA GLY A 307 22.46 20.92 7.89
C GLY A 307 22.42 19.77 6.88
N GLN A 308 21.75 18.65 7.18
CA GLN A 308 21.52 17.56 6.24
C GLN A 308 20.26 17.81 5.40
N PRO A 309 20.17 17.24 4.18
CA PRO A 309 19.00 17.39 3.32
C PRO A 309 17.69 16.97 4.01
N CYS A 310 16.61 17.72 3.78
CA CYS A 310 15.27 17.47 4.34
C CYS A 310 14.28 16.90 3.32
N GLY A 311 14.74 16.64 2.10
CA GLY A 311 13.91 16.23 0.97
C GLY A 311 14.06 17.20 -0.21
N PRO A 312 13.19 17.10 -1.22
CA PRO A 312 13.17 18.02 -2.34
C PRO A 312 12.77 19.45 -1.90
N ASP A 313 13.04 20.43 -2.78
CA ASP A 313 12.76 21.87 -2.57
C ASP A 313 11.28 22.25 -2.80
N TRP A 314 10.44 21.27 -3.09
CA TRP A 314 9.00 21.40 -3.25
C TRP A 314 8.24 20.59 -2.20
N LYS A 315 6.97 20.95 -2.01
CA LYS A 315 6.03 20.21 -1.14
C LYS A 315 4.79 19.81 -1.94
N PRO A 316 4.10 18.74 -1.56
CA PRO A 316 2.90 18.34 -2.28
C PRO A 316 1.83 19.43 -2.26
N GLU A 317 1.08 19.53 -3.36
CA GLU A 317 0.11 20.61 -3.59
C GLU A 317 -1.32 20.07 -3.58
N TRP A 318 -2.23 20.83 -2.98
CA TRP A 318 -3.62 20.41 -2.80
C TRP A 318 -4.59 21.35 -3.51
N LYS A 319 -5.56 20.77 -4.22
CA LYS A 319 -6.71 21.47 -4.81
C LYS A 319 -7.96 21.16 -4.02
N ARG A 320 -8.64 22.18 -3.48
CA ARG A 320 -9.90 21.97 -2.75
C ARG A 320 -11.09 21.93 -3.70
N TYR A 321 -11.97 20.95 -3.49
CA TYR A 321 -13.27 20.89 -4.14
C TYR A 321 -14.40 21.05 -3.11
N ALA A 322 -15.50 21.66 -3.55
CA ALA A 322 -16.76 21.60 -2.82
C ALA A 322 -17.39 20.22 -3.10
N VAL A 323 -17.45 19.37 -2.09
CA VAL A 323 -18.07 18.03 -2.16
C VAL A 323 -19.21 17.95 -1.16
N SER A 324 -20.24 17.16 -1.46
CA SER A 324 -21.42 17.05 -0.61
C SER A 324 -21.13 16.44 0.76
N CYS A 325 -20.04 15.68 0.86
CA CYS A 325 -19.62 14.95 2.04
C CYS A 325 -18.20 14.39 1.88
N ARG A 326 -17.42 14.29 2.96
CA ARG A 326 -16.12 13.60 3.03
C ARG A 326 -16.22 12.33 3.89
N LYS A 327 -15.37 11.33 3.64
CA LYS A 327 -15.26 10.07 4.41
C LYS A 327 -15.22 10.25 5.93
N TRP A 328 -14.69 11.40 6.37
CA TRP A 328 -14.40 11.74 7.75
C TRP A 328 -15.36 12.78 8.35
N ASP A 329 -16.39 13.19 7.59
CA ASP A 329 -17.44 14.04 8.12
C ASP A 329 -18.37 13.18 8.97
N ASN A 330 -18.36 13.41 10.30
CA ASN A 330 -19.19 12.69 11.28
C ASN A 330 -20.72 12.77 10.99
N GLU A 331 -21.14 13.62 10.06
CA GLU A 331 -22.54 13.84 9.69
C GLU A 331 -23.00 12.98 8.49
N CYS A 332 -22.10 12.23 7.86
CA CYS A 332 -22.41 11.40 6.70
C CYS A 332 -22.35 9.91 7.01
N THR A 333 -23.29 9.43 7.81
CA THR A 333 -23.57 7.99 7.81
C THR A 333 -24.53 7.71 6.66
N GLU A 334 -24.01 7.20 5.53
CA GLU A 334 -24.90 6.52 4.58
C GLU A 334 -25.59 5.37 5.31
N PRO A 335 -26.91 5.17 5.17
CA PRO A 335 -27.57 4.03 5.77
C PRO A 335 -26.93 2.76 5.18
N LYS A 336 -26.33 1.94 6.05
CA LYS A 336 -25.82 0.61 5.69
C LYS A 336 -26.88 -0.08 4.84
N GLN A 337 -26.58 -0.36 3.56
CA GLN A 337 -27.48 -1.18 2.76
C GLN A 337 -27.64 -2.53 3.47
N PRO A 338 -28.88 -3.02 3.66
CA PRO A 338 -29.09 -4.30 4.32
C PRO A 338 -28.41 -5.41 3.51
N ASN A 339 -27.64 -6.23 4.21
CA ASN A 339 -26.97 -7.41 3.68
C ASN A 339 -28.02 -8.30 2.96
N PRO A 340 -27.90 -8.58 1.64
CA PRO A 340 -28.91 -9.33 0.90
C PRO A 340 -29.04 -10.82 1.29
N GLN A 341 -28.26 -11.32 2.27
CA GLN A 341 -28.28 -12.71 2.70
C GLN A 341 -28.99 -12.98 4.04
N ALA A 342 -29.70 -12.01 4.62
CA ALA A 342 -30.57 -12.27 5.76
C ALA A 342 -32.03 -12.47 5.32
N MET A 343 -32.36 -13.62 4.73
CA MET A 343 -33.74 -14.12 4.75
C MET A 343 -33.88 -15.09 5.92
N PRO A 344 -34.80 -14.84 6.88
CA PRO A 344 -35.05 -15.76 7.97
C PRO A 344 -35.80 -16.99 7.44
N SER A 345 -35.43 -18.15 8.00
CA SER A 345 -36.07 -19.46 7.86
C SER A 345 -37.56 -19.46 8.14
#